data_AF-A0A1F8P166-F1
#
_entry.id   AF-A0A1F8P166-F1
#
_cell.length_a   1.000
_cell.length_b   1.000
_cell.length_c   1.000
_cell.angle_alpha   90.00
_cell.angle_beta   90.00
_cell.angle_gamma   90.00
#
_symmetry.space_group_name_H-M   'P 1'
#
loop_
_entity.id
_entity.type
_entity.pdbx_description
1 polymer ?
#
loop_
_entity_poly.entity_id
_entity_poly.type
_entity_poly.pdbx_seq_one_letter_code
_entity_poly.pdbx_strand_id
1 'polypeptide(L)'
;MTELLIDKVWISIVLCLVLSIMEHYLGLYEVYLYYNHVNAYMIFEGRCDGYERFIEPGNRKWIPSTSFMVVLAILSLGIYAGWFALVKQFGRPEIFSFLVGGIILYRATRSLIHFRMISFFRFAQDPGEIQGKVKYSRRLTFTLPYLDLYGFTLLYLLLFFIQGSWFLLGGILTCFIAARRHRDWVMVKTYRD
;
A
#
# COMPACT_ATOMS: atom_id res chain seq x y z
N MET A 1 10.83 -19.79 -5.78
CA MET A 1 9.65 -19.09 -5.21
C MET A 1 8.57 -18.84 -6.25
N THR A 2 8.91 -18.32 -7.43
CA THR A 2 7.98 -18.10 -8.55
C THR A 2 7.28 -19.37 -9.01
N GLU A 3 8.01 -20.48 -9.13
CA GLU A 3 7.43 -21.79 -9.51
C GLU A 3 6.34 -22.24 -8.53
N LEU A 4 6.58 -22.10 -7.23
CA LEU A 4 5.61 -22.45 -6.19
C LEU A 4 4.32 -21.61 -6.28
N LEU A 5 4.41 -20.34 -6.68
CA LEU A 5 3.25 -19.45 -6.88
C LEU A 5 2.45 -19.79 -8.14
N ILE A 6 3.12 -20.31 -9.17
CA ILE A 6 2.52 -20.74 -10.44
C ILE A 6 1.87 -22.11 -10.29
N ASP A 7 2.54 -23.05 -9.62
CA ASP A 7 2.07 -24.42 -9.42
C ASP A 7 0.89 -24.47 -8.45
N LYS A 8 0.96 -23.65 -7.39
CA LYS A 8 -0.06 -23.60 -6.32
C LYS A 8 -0.69 -22.21 -6.29
N VAL A 9 -1.60 -21.94 -7.23
CA VAL A 9 -2.33 -20.65 -7.34
C VAL A 9 -2.97 -20.19 -6.03
N TRP A 10 -3.43 -21.13 -5.20
CA TRP A 10 -4.02 -20.82 -3.90
C TRP A 10 -3.05 -20.07 -2.97
N ILE A 11 -1.74 -20.30 -3.08
CA ILE A 11 -0.72 -19.58 -2.31
C ILE A 11 -0.67 -18.11 -2.74
N SER A 12 -0.72 -17.85 -4.04
CA SER A 12 -0.80 -16.48 -4.59
C SER A 12 -2.05 -15.76 -4.09
N ILE A 13 -3.18 -16.46 -4.05
CA ILE A 13 -4.45 -15.92 -3.53
C ILE A 13 -4.33 -15.61 -2.03
N VAL A 14 -3.90 -16.59 -1.21
CA VAL A 14 -3.77 -16.42 0.24
C VAL A 14 -2.80 -15.28 0.57
N LEU A 15 -1.66 -15.22 -0.10
CA LEU A 15 -0.67 -14.16 0.12
C LEU A 15 -1.23 -12.78 -0.25
N CYS A 16 -1.91 -12.66 -1.39
CA CYS A 16 -2.61 -11.43 -1.78
C CYS A 16 -3.67 -11.03 -0.75
N LEU A 17 -4.46 -11.98 -0.25
CA LEU A 17 -5.50 -11.73 0.75
C LEU A 17 -4.91 -11.24 2.07
N VAL A 18 -3.90 -11.95 2.60
CA VAL A 18 -3.22 -11.58 3.84
C VAL A 18 -2.63 -10.17 3.73
N LEU A 19 -1.92 -9.87 2.64
CA LEU A 19 -1.36 -8.54 2.41
C LEU A 19 -2.45 -7.46 2.26
N SER A 20 -3.56 -7.77 1.59
CA SER A 20 -4.68 -6.83 1.43
C SER A 20 -5.34 -6.50 2.77
N ILE A 21 -5.53 -7.52 3.61
CA ILE A 21 -6.08 -7.39 4.95
C ILE A 21 -5.13 -6.57 5.82
N MET A 22 -3.85 -6.94 5.83
CA MET A 22 -2.83 -6.25 6.60
C MET A 22 -2.72 -4.78 6.21
N GLU A 23 -2.63 -4.47 4.91
CA GLU A 23 -2.60 -3.11 4.38
C GLU A 23 -3.83 -2.29 4.84
N HIS A 24 -5.02 -2.89 4.78
CA HIS A 24 -6.25 -2.26 5.21
C HIS A 24 -6.24 -1.91 6.72
N TYR A 25 -5.87 -2.86 7.57
CA TYR A 25 -5.81 -2.65 9.02
C TYR A 25 -4.71 -1.68 9.42
N LEU A 26 -3.54 -1.74 8.79
CA LEU A 26 -2.47 -0.77 9.04
C LEU A 26 -2.90 0.64 8.66
N GLY A 27 -3.59 0.81 7.53
CA GLY A 27 -4.16 2.10 7.15
C GLY A 27 -5.15 2.64 8.17
N LEU A 28 -6.08 1.81 8.66
CA LEU A 28 -7.02 2.21 9.71
C LEU A 28 -6.31 2.57 11.02
N TYR A 29 -5.30 1.78 11.41
CA TYR A 29 -4.54 2.00 12.63
C TYR A 29 -3.69 3.27 12.57
N GLU A 30 -3.08 3.58 11.42
CA GLU A 30 -2.35 4.85 11.20
C GLU A 30 -3.27 6.05 11.44
N VAL A 31 -4.46 6.04 10.85
CA VAL A 31 -5.43 7.14 10.99
C VAL A 31 -5.93 7.23 12.44
N TYR A 32 -6.19 6.09 13.08
CA TYR A 32 -6.56 6.04 14.51
C TYR A 32 -5.49 6.69 15.41
N LEU A 33 -4.21 6.40 15.19
CA LEU A 33 -3.12 7.01 15.96
C LEU A 33 -3.03 8.52 15.71
N TYR A 34 -3.26 8.94 14.46
CA TYR A 34 -3.23 10.35 14.10
C TYR A 34 -4.24 11.18 14.89
N TYR A 35 -5.52 10.79 14.87
CA TYR A 35 -6.58 11.59 15.50
C TYR A 35 -6.61 11.56 17.02
N ASN A 36 -6.17 10.46 17.65
CA ASN A 36 -6.27 10.34 19.12
C ASN A 36 -5.15 11.06 19.88
N HIS A 37 -3.95 11.20 19.28
CA HIS A 37 -2.79 11.73 20.02
C HIS A 37 -1.96 12.70 19.18
N VAL A 38 -1.68 12.33 17.92
CA VAL A 38 -0.67 13.04 17.13
C VAL A 38 -1.17 14.38 16.60
N ASN A 39 -2.48 14.54 16.33
CA ASN A 39 -3.03 15.79 15.80
C ASN A 39 -2.78 17.02 16.71
N ALA A 40 -2.52 16.81 18.00
CA ALA A 40 -2.22 17.86 18.95
C ALA A 40 -0.83 18.48 18.72
N TYR A 41 0.09 17.68 18.18
CA TYR A 41 1.50 18.02 17.98
C TYR A 41 1.89 18.15 16.51
N MET A 42 1.26 17.38 15.62
CA MET A 42 1.55 17.37 14.20
C MET A 42 0.30 17.53 13.37
N ILE A 43 0.31 18.53 12.48
CA ILE A 43 -0.81 18.81 11.58
C ILE A 43 -0.37 18.41 10.17
N PHE A 44 -0.99 17.36 9.62
CA PHE A 44 -0.83 16.96 8.22
C PHE A 44 -1.98 17.52 7.38
N GLU A 45 -1.72 18.58 6.62
CA GLU A 45 -2.74 19.16 5.74
C GLU A 45 -3.15 18.18 4.63
N GLY A 46 -4.45 17.86 4.52
CA GLY A 46 -5.04 17.19 3.36
C GLY A 46 -4.99 15.66 3.34
N ARG A 47 -4.18 15.00 4.19
CA ARG A 47 -3.97 13.54 4.15
C ARG A 47 -5.04 12.75 4.89
N CYS A 48 -5.62 13.32 5.93
CA CYS A 48 -6.57 12.65 6.81
C CYS A 48 -8.03 13.06 6.59
N ASP A 49 -8.28 14.15 5.84
CA ASP A 49 -9.61 14.71 5.56
C ASP A 49 -10.61 13.69 4.95
N GLY A 50 -10.11 12.64 4.27
CA GLY A 50 -10.94 11.58 3.70
C GLY A 50 -11.36 10.49 4.70
N TYR A 51 -10.65 10.37 5.82
CA TYR A 51 -10.87 9.33 6.83
C TYR A 51 -11.62 9.80 8.07
N GLU A 52 -11.96 11.09 8.16
CA GLU A 52 -12.78 11.67 9.24
C GLU A 52 -14.09 10.90 9.45
N ARG A 53 -14.71 10.44 8.34
CA ARG A 53 -15.93 9.62 8.37
C ARG A 53 -15.78 8.26 9.04
N PHE A 54 -14.57 7.75 9.22
CA PHE A 54 -14.29 6.46 9.86
C PHE A 54 -13.93 6.57 11.33
N ILE A 55 -13.73 7.79 11.85
CA ILE A 55 -13.31 8.06 13.23
C ILE A 55 -14.29 9.08 13.82
N GLU A 56 -15.57 8.72 13.89
CA GLU A 56 -16.45 9.34 14.86
C GLU A 56 -16.12 8.79 16.25
N PRO A 57 -15.88 9.65 17.26
CA PRO A 57 -15.57 9.22 18.61
C PRO A 57 -16.76 8.44 19.18
N GLY A 58 -16.63 7.11 19.26
CA GLY A 58 -17.63 6.20 19.81
C GLY A 58 -17.98 5.02 18.91
N ASN A 59 -17.73 5.08 17.60
CA ASN A 59 -18.10 4.01 16.68
C ASN A 59 -16.86 3.20 16.24
N ARG A 60 -16.34 2.37 17.15
CA ARG A 60 -15.22 1.44 16.92
C ARG A 60 -15.61 0.28 15.99
N LYS A 61 -16.10 0.55 14.78
CA LYS A 61 -16.30 -0.52 13.80
C LYS A 61 -15.00 -0.77 13.06
N TRP A 62 -14.10 -1.51 13.72
CA TRP A 62 -13.00 -2.26 13.08
C TRP A 62 -13.50 -3.42 12.21
N ILE A 63 -14.79 -3.40 11.86
CA ILE A 63 -15.45 -4.47 11.15
C ILE A 63 -15.13 -4.27 9.67
N PRO A 64 -14.59 -5.29 8.97
CA PRO A 64 -14.38 -5.19 7.53
C PRO A 64 -15.70 -4.81 6.86
N SER A 65 -15.72 -3.66 6.20
CA SER A 65 -16.88 -3.21 5.45
C SER A 65 -17.27 -4.30 4.43
N THR A 66 -18.58 -4.52 4.21
CA THR A 66 -19.07 -5.46 3.19
C THR A 66 -18.43 -5.19 1.83
N SER A 67 -18.16 -3.91 1.52
CA SER A 67 -17.44 -3.50 0.32
C SER A 67 -16.00 -4.04 0.27
N PHE A 68 -15.30 -4.11 1.41
CA PHE A 68 -13.96 -4.68 1.49
C PHE A 68 -13.97 -6.19 1.22
N MET A 69 -14.94 -6.91 1.79
CA MET A 69 -15.10 -8.35 1.53
C MET A 69 -15.39 -8.64 0.05
N VAL A 70 -16.23 -7.82 -0.60
CA VAL A 70 -16.48 -7.91 -2.05
C VAL A 70 -15.20 -7.67 -2.85
N VAL A 71 -14.39 -6.67 -2.49
CA VAL A 71 -13.09 -6.42 -3.15
C VAL A 71 -12.14 -7.61 -3.00
N LEU A 72 -12.08 -8.25 -1.83
CA LEU A 72 -11.25 -9.45 -1.62
C LEU A 72 -11.73 -10.64 -2.45
N ALA A 73 -13.05 -10.85 -2.55
CA ALA A 73 -13.64 -11.90 -3.37
C ALA A 73 -13.34 -11.68 -4.86
N ILE A 74 -13.53 -10.45 -5.37
CA ILE A 74 -13.22 -10.07 -6.75
C ILE A 74 -11.72 -10.25 -7.03
N LEU A 75 -10.85 -9.84 -6.10
CA LEU A 75 -9.40 -10.00 -6.25
C LEU A 75 -9.01 -11.49 -6.35
N SER A 76 -9.58 -12.32 -5.48
CA SER A 76 -9.32 -13.77 -5.48
C SER A 76 -9.79 -14.43 -6.77
N LEU A 77 -11.00 -14.08 -7.22
CA LEU A 77 -11.55 -14.56 -8.48
C LEU A 77 -10.72 -14.09 -9.68
N GLY A 78 -10.26 -12.83 -9.67
CA GLY A 78 -9.40 -12.28 -10.71
C GLY A 78 -8.04 -12.97 -10.80
N ILE A 79 -7.42 -13.29 -9.67
CA ILE A 79 -6.17 -14.07 -9.63
C ILE A 79 -6.39 -15.48 -10.17
N TYR A 80 -7.47 -16.15 -9.75
CA TYR A 80 -7.79 -17.50 -10.22
C TYR A 80 -8.08 -17.53 -11.73
N ALA A 81 -8.91 -16.59 -12.22
CA ALA A 81 -9.21 -16.47 -13.65
C ALA A 81 -7.95 -16.14 -14.46
N GLY A 82 -7.09 -15.24 -13.96
CA GLY A 82 -5.82 -14.90 -14.58
C GLY A 82 -4.86 -16.10 -14.65
N TRP A 83 -4.80 -16.91 -13.59
CA TRP A 83 -4.03 -18.16 -13.60
C TRP A 83 -4.57 -19.15 -14.64
N PHE A 84 -5.88 -19.38 -14.66
CA PHE A 84 -6.49 -20.31 -15.60
C PHE A 84 -6.25 -19.88 -17.05
N ALA A 85 -6.48 -18.61 -17.38
CA ALA A 85 -6.25 -18.09 -18.72
C ALA A 85 -4.75 -18.12 -19.09
N LEU A 86 -3.89 -17.46 -18.31
CA LEU A 86 -2.49 -17.26 -18.70
C LEU A 86 -1.65 -18.53 -18.59
N VAL A 87 -1.85 -19.33 -17.54
CA VAL A 87 -1.05 -20.53 -17.29
C VAL A 87 -1.62 -21.74 -18.02
N LYS A 88 -2.92 -22.04 -17.87
CA LYS A 88 -3.51 -23.26 -18.44
C LYS A 88 -3.89 -23.12 -19.91
N GLN A 89 -4.44 -21.98 -20.33
CA GLN A 89 -4.90 -21.82 -21.72
C GLN A 89 -3.81 -21.29 -22.65
N PHE A 90 -3.04 -20.27 -22.22
CA PHE A 90 -2.04 -19.62 -23.08
C PHE A 90 -0.60 -20.12 -22.89
N GLY A 91 -0.29 -20.87 -21.82
CA GLY A 91 1.06 -21.35 -21.55
C GLY A 91 2.08 -20.23 -21.33
N ARG A 92 1.65 -19.09 -20.77
CA ARG A 92 2.47 -17.91 -20.46
C ARG A 92 2.55 -17.66 -18.95
N PRO A 93 3.18 -18.55 -18.17
CA PRO A 93 3.31 -18.40 -16.72
C PRO A 93 4.10 -17.16 -16.30
N GLU A 94 4.95 -16.62 -17.16
CA GLU A 94 5.74 -15.41 -16.92
C GLU A 94 4.85 -14.17 -16.76
N ILE A 95 3.82 -14.06 -17.61
CA ILE A 95 2.87 -12.94 -17.56
C ILE A 95 2.03 -13.03 -16.28
N PHE A 96 1.62 -14.24 -15.88
CA PHE A 96 0.94 -14.44 -14.61
C PHE A 96 1.84 -14.05 -13.42
N SER A 97 3.10 -14.49 -13.43
CA SER A 97 4.08 -14.14 -12.40
C SER A 97 4.30 -12.64 -12.31
N PHE A 98 4.38 -11.95 -13.44
CA PHE A 98 4.46 -10.50 -13.54
C PHE A 98 3.24 -9.81 -12.89
N LEU A 99 2.02 -10.22 -13.24
CA LEU A 99 0.81 -9.60 -12.68
C LEU A 99 0.69 -9.81 -11.17
N VAL A 100 0.90 -11.04 -10.71
CA VAL A 100 0.85 -11.39 -9.28
C VAL A 100 1.96 -10.67 -8.51
N GLY A 101 3.17 -10.59 -9.08
CA GLY A 101 4.28 -9.84 -8.51
C GLY A 101 3.97 -8.35 -8.36
N GLY A 102 3.34 -7.75 -9.37
CA GLY A 102 2.85 -6.37 -9.30
C GLY A 102 1.91 -6.14 -8.13
N ILE A 103 0.92 -7.01 -7.95
CA ILE A 103 -0.06 -6.90 -6.85
C ILE A 103 0.62 -7.11 -5.49
N ILE A 104 1.36 -8.20 -5.32
CA ILE A 104 1.96 -8.58 -4.03
C ILE A 104 2.98 -7.55 -3.57
N LEU A 105 3.94 -7.19 -4.44
CA LEU A 105 5.02 -6.28 -4.07
C LEU A 105 4.52 -4.85 -3.83
N TYR A 106 3.53 -4.40 -4.61
CA TYR A 106 2.89 -3.11 -4.37
C TYR A 106 2.17 -3.07 -3.00
N ARG A 107 1.38 -4.10 -2.67
CA ARG A 107 0.69 -4.18 -1.38
C ARG A 107 1.64 -4.30 -0.20
N ALA A 108 2.71 -5.09 -0.36
CA ALA A 108 3.77 -5.19 0.63
C ALA A 108 4.46 -3.83 0.85
N THR A 109 4.80 -3.13 -0.23
CA THR A 109 5.36 -1.77 -0.18
C THR A 109 4.44 -0.80 0.56
N ARG A 110 3.15 -0.77 0.21
CA ARG A 110 2.18 0.10 0.89
C ARG A 110 2.06 -0.21 2.38
N SER A 111 2.06 -1.50 2.73
CA SER A 111 2.04 -1.91 4.12
C SER A 111 3.26 -1.43 4.90
N LEU A 112 4.45 -1.47 4.30
CA LEU A 112 5.67 -0.94 4.92
C LEU A 112 5.63 0.58 5.11
N ILE A 113 5.02 1.31 4.15
CA ILE A 113 4.81 2.75 4.28
C ILE A 113 3.89 3.06 5.48
N HIS A 114 2.78 2.34 5.60
CA HIS A 114 1.86 2.46 6.75
C HIS A 114 2.57 2.10 8.06
N PHE A 115 3.32 0.99 8.08
CA PHE A 115 4.08 0.56 9.25
C PHE A 115 5.07 1.62 9.71
N ARG A 116 5.85 2.22 8.79
CA ARG A 116 6.78 3.31 9.11
C ARG A 116 6.06 4.51 9.73
N MET A 117 4.91 4.91 9.19
CA MET A 117 4.12 6.02 9.72
C MET A 117 3.55 5.70 11.10
N ILE A 118 3.05 4.47 11.31
CA ILE A 118 2.60 3.99 12.62
C ILE A 118 3.75 4.05 13.63
N SER A 119 4.94 3.55 13.29
CA SER A 119 6.10 3.63 14.16
C SER A 119 6.44 5.07 14.51
N PHE A 120 6.47 5.96 13.52
CA PHE A 120 6.70 7.39 13.74
C PHE A 120 5.66 8.01 14.67
N PHE A 121 4.38 7.69 14.49
CA PHE A 121 3.30 8.16 15.37
C PHE A 121 3.37 7.62 16.78
N ARG A 122 3.87 6.39 16.97
CA ARG A 122 4.11 5.85 18.31
C ARG A 122 5.24 6.57 19.02
N PHE A 123 6.38 6.78 18.35
CA PHE A 123 7.48 7.58 18.94
C PHE A 123 7.04 9.01 19.25
N ALA A 124 6.18 9.59 18.42
CA ALA A 124 5.60 10.91 18.67
C ALA A 124 4.71 11.02 19.92
N GLN A 125 4.23 9.89 20.46
CA GLN A 125 3.40 9.86 21.67
C GLN A 125 4.23 9.90 22.96
N ASP A 126 5.50 9.50 22.90
CA ASP A 126 6.34 9.41 24.08
C ASP A 126 6.75 10.82 24.56
N PRO A 127 6.56 11.15 25.85
CA PRO A 127 6.90 12.46 26.37
C PRO A 127 8.39 12.78 26.18
N GLY A 128 8.68 13.88 25.46
CA GLY A 128 10.04 14.37 25.24
C GLY A 128 10.62 14.06 23.85
N GLU A 129 10.03 13.15 23.08
CA GLU A 129 10.48 12.82 21.72
C GLU A 129 10.11 13.91 20.69
N ILE A 130 8.98 14.58 20.89
CA ILE A 130 8.58 15.75 20.10
C ILE A 130 8.36 16.95 21.01
N GLN A 131 9.08 18.03 20.73
CA GLN A 131 8.92 19.32 21.41
C GLN A 131 8.31 20.33 20.44
N GLY A 132 7.21 20.96 20.85
CA GLY A 132 6.50 21.97 20.06
C GLY A 132 5.47 21.38 19.08
N LYS A 133 5.05 22.20 18.12
CA LYS A 133 4.10 21.81 17.07
C LYS A 133 4.76 21.86 15.71
N VAL A 134 4.67 20.76 14.96
CA VAL A 134 5.19 20.67 13.60
C VAL A 134 4.03 20.68 12.62
N LYS A 135 4.00 21.68 11.73
CA LYS A 135 3.00 21.76 10.67
C LYS A 135 3.62 21.29 9.36
N TYR A 136 3.14 20.16 8.84
CA TYR A 136 3.56 19.68 7.53
C TYR A 136 2.70 20.33 6.45
N SER A 137 3.35 20.97 5.49
CA SER A 137 2.63 21.50 4.34
C SER A 137 1.95 20.38 3.58
N ARG A 138 0.82 20.68 2.96
CA ARG A 138 0.08 19.73 2.11
C ARG A 138 0.97 19.06 1.06
N ARG A 139 1.84 19.84 0.41
CA ARG A 139 2.79 19.35 -0.59
C ARG A 139 3.73 18.31 0.00
N LEU A 140 4.35 18.60 1.14
CA LEU A 140 5.31 17.69 1.78
C LEU A 140 4.62 16.40 2.24
N THR A 141 3.44 16.54 2.82
CA THR A 141 2.60 15.44 3.30
C THR A 141 2.30 14.41 2.20
N PHE A 142 1.99 14.86 0.99
CA PHE A 142 1.77 13.96 -0.14
C PHE A 142 3.04 13.59 -0.92
N THR A 143 4.14 14.30 -0.70
CA THR A 143 5.42 14.01 -1.36
C THR A 143 6.07 12.75 -0.83
N LEU A 144 6.08 12.58 0.49
CA LEU A 144 6.77 11.46 1.15
C LEU A 144 6.27 10.08 0.65
N PRO A 145 4.95 9.80 0.54
CA PRO A 145 4.49 8.48 0.12
C PRO A 145 4.90 8.08 -1.31
N TYR A 146 4.92 9.00 -2.29
CA TYR A 146 5.38 8.63 -3.63
C TYR A 146 6.90 8.51 -3.71
N LEU A 147 7.65 9.24 -2.89
CA LEU A 147 9.10 9.06 -2.81
C LEU A 147 9.45 7.68 -2.25
N ASP A 148 8.70 7.18 -1.26
CA ASP A 148 8.85 5.82 -0.78
C ASP A 148 8.60 4.81 -1.91
N LEU A 149 7.53 4.99 -2.70
CA LEU A 149 7.24 4.11 -3.85
C LEU A 149 8.37 4.12 -4.90
N TYR A 150 9.00 5.26 -5.17
CA TYR A 150 10.20 5.31 -6.01
C TYR A 150 11.39 4.60 -5.37
N GLY A 151 11.58 4.73 -4.06
CA GLY A 151 12.60 3.99 -3.30
C GLY A 151 12.44 2.48 -3.43
N PHE A 152 11.22 1.97 -3.25
CA PHE A 152 10.91 0.55 -3.46
C PHE A 152 11.02 0.12 -4.92
N THR A 153 10.69 0.99 -5.87
CA THR A 153 10.93 0.73 -7.30
C THR A 153 12.41 0.49 -7.57
N LEU A 154 13.29 1.35 -7.02
CA LEU A 154 14.74 1.21 -7.16
C LEU A 154 15.25 -0.07 -6.48
N LEU A 155 14.77 -0.36 -5.27
CA LEU A 155 15.11 -1.60 -4.55
C LEU A 155 14.73 -2.84 -5.38
N TYR A 156 13.50 -2.90 -5.90
CA TYR A 156 13.05 -4.02 -6.72
C TYR A 156 13.81 -4.11 -8.04
N LEU A 157 14.23 -2.97 -8.62
CA LEU A 157 15.08 -2.94 -9.81
C LEU A 157 16.46 -3.54 -9.54
N LEU A 158 17.08 -3.21 -8.41
CA LEU A 158 18.35 -3.82 -8.00
C LEU A 158 18.20 -5.34 -7.80
N LEU A 159 17.14 -5.77 -7.11
CA LEU A 159 16.84 -7.19 -6.94
C LEU A 159 16.56 -7.88 -8.28
N PHE A 160 15.92 -7.19 -9.23
CA PHE A 160 15.67 -7.71 -10.56
C PHE A 160 16.96 -7.93 -11.35
N PHE A 161 17.95 -7.05 -11.26
CA PHE A 161 19.24 -7.27 -11.92
C PHE A 161 19.99 -8.47 -11.34
N ILE A 162 19.76 -8.83 -10.07
CA ILE A 162 20.36 -10.01 -9.45
C ILE A 162 19.62 -11.30 -9.84
N GLN A 163 18.28 -11.28 -9.85
CA GLN A 163 17.46 -12.49 -9.98
C GLN A 163 16.85 -12.71 -11.37
N GLY A 164 16.69 -11.66 -12.18
CA GLY A 164 16.06 -11.72 -13.51
C GLY A 164 14.58 -12.12 -13.51
N SER A 165 13.85 -11.87 -12.41
CA SER A 165 12.49 -12.42 -12.22
C SER A 165 11.37 -11.52 -12.76
N TRP A 166 10.47 -12.08 -13.58
CA TRP A 166 9.23 -11.42 -14.04
C TRP A 166 8.36 -10.92 -12.88
N PHE A 167 8.37 -11.62 -11.75
CA PHE A 167 7.67 -11.22 -10.53
C PHE A 167 8.14 -9.85 -10.01
N LEU A 168 9.46 -9.65 -9.95
CA LEU A 168 10.06 -8.37 -9.53
C LEU A 168 9.75 -7.28 -10.53
N LEU A 169 9.79 -7.58 -11.84
CA LEU A 169 9.45 -6.63 -12.89
C LEU A 169 8.01 -6.10 -12.76
N GLY A 170 7.07 -6.98 -12.38
CA GLY A 170 5.71 -6.59 -12.05
C GLY A 170 5.63 -5.58 -10.91
N GLY A 171 6.38 -5.85 -9.84
CA GLY A 171 6.49 -4.96 -8.68
C GLY A 171 7.10 -3.60 -9.02
N ILE A 172 8.18 -3.59 -9.80
CA ILE A 172 8.83 -2.38 -10.31
C ILE A 172 7.81 -1.54 -11.07
N LEU A 173 7.13 -2.14 -12.06
CA LEU A 173 6.21 -1.38 -12.92
C LEU A 173 5.05 -0.81 -12.11
N THR A 174 4.46 -1.62 -11.23
CA THR A 174 3.27 -1.21 -10.46
C THR A 174 3.62 -0.12 -9.46
N CYS A 175 4.75 -0.24 -8.75
CA CYS A 175 5.22 0.80 -7.83
C CYS A 175 5.58 2.10 -8.58
N PHE A 176 6.23 2.00 -9.74
CA PHE A 176 6.59 3.16 -10.56
C PHE A 176 5.35 3.91 -11.08
N ILE A 177 4.38 3.17 -11.65
CA ILE A 177 3.13 3.76 -12.15
C ILE A 177 2.35 4.40 -10.99
N ALA A 178 2.26 3.73 -9.83
CA ALA A 178 1.61 4.29 -8.66
C ALA A 178 2.31 5.56 -8.16
N ALA A 179 3.65 5.56 -8.11
CA ALA A 179 4.44 6.73 -7.71
C ALA A 179 4.24 7.91 -8.68
N ARG A 180 4.28 7.65 -9.99
CA ARG A 180 4.01 8.63 -11.05
C ARG A 180 2.61 9.23 -10.91
N ARG A 181 1.58 8.38 -10.87
CA ARG A 181 0.19 8.81 -10.73
C ARG A 181 -0.03 9.63 -9.47
N HIS A 182 0.60 9.24 -8.36
CA HIS A 182 0.49 9.98 -7.11
C HIS A 182 1.19 11.33 -7.21
N ARG A 183 2.41 11.40 -7.75
CA ARG A 183 3.13 12.67 -8.01
C ARG A 183 2.30 13.62 -8.87
N ASP A 184 1.76 13.14 -10.00
CA ASP A 184 1.01 13.98 -10.93
C ASP A 184 -0.25 14.54 -10.26
N TRP A 185 -0.94 13.72 -9.46
CA TRP A 185 -2.07 14.17 -8.65
C TRP A 185 -1.67 15.24 -7.63
N VAL A 186 -0.54 15.06 -6.94
CA VAL A 186 -0.01 16.06 -5.98
C VAL A 186 0.29 17.39 -6.66
N MET A 187 0.93 17.34 -7.83
CA MET A 187 1.23 18.54 -8.60
C MET A 187 -0.07 19.27 -8.98
N VAL A 188 -1.05 18.59 -9.56
CA VAL A 188 -2.32 19.22 -9.96
C VAL A 188 -3.07 19.83 -8.76
N LYS A 189 -3.07 19.16 -7.61
CA LYS A 189 -3.82 19.60 -6.43
C LYS A 189 -3.12 20.70 -5.63
N THR A 190 -1.80 20.81 -5.71
CA THR A 190 -1.04 21.83 -4.97
C THR A 190 -1.05 23.20 -5.67
N TYR A 191 -1.31 23.25 -6.98
CA TYR A 191 -1.33 24.51 -7.77
C TYR A 191 -2.74 25.08 -8.00
N ARG A 192 -3.81 24.41 -7.53
CA ARG A 192 -5.20 24.87 -7.70
C ARG A 192 -5.79 25.56 -6.46
N ASP A 193 -5.11 25.48 -5.33
CA ASP A 193 -5.49 26.10 -4.06
C ASP A 193 -4.43 27.13 -3.67
#